data_AF-A0A0D3AH81-F1
#
_entry.id   AF-A0A0D3AH81-F1
#
_cell.length_a   1.000
_cell.length_b   1.000
_cell.length_c   1.000
_cell.angle_alpha   90.00
_cell.angle_beta   90.00
_cell.angle_gamma   90.00
#
_symmetry.space_group_name_H-M   'P 1'
#
loop_
_entity.id
_entity.type
_entity.pdbx_description
1 polymer ?
#
loop_
_entity_poly.entity_id
_entity_poly.type
_entity_poly.pdbx_seq_one_letter_code
_entity_poly.pdbx_strand_id
1 'polypeptide(L)' 'MGIDLKDVKPSSRTHTGFNGYSEVILGTIRLSVQAEGVTRTVKFLVVSTKAPYDVIL' A
#
# COMPACT_ATOMS: atom_id res chain seq x y z
N MET A 1 0.30 10.65 -1.18
CA MET A 1 1.49 10.24 -1.98
C MET A 1 1.18 10.29 -3.49
N GLY A 2 2.07 10.82 -4.33
CA GLY A 2 1.84 10.99 -5.79
C GLY A 2 2.13 9.73 -6.61
N ILE A 3 1.41 8.63 -6.36
CA ILE A 3 1.55 7.35 -7.06
C ILE A 3 0.59 7.30 -8.26
N ASP A 4 1.07 6.95 -9.46
CA ASP A 4 0.19 6.68 -10.61
C ASP A 4 -0.44 5.29 -10.46
N LEU A 5 -1.76 5.19 -10.63
CA LEU A 5 -2.49 3.93 -10.62
C LEU A 5 -2.01 2.95 -11.71
N LYS A 6 -1.37 3.44 -12.77
CA LYS A 6 -0.75 2.59 -13.81
C LYS A 6 0.38 1.71 -13.27
N ASP A 7 1.06 2.15 -12.21
CA ASP A 7 2.15 1.39 -11.58
C ASP A 7 1.63 0.35 -10.57
N VAL A 8 0.33 0.39 -10.26
CA VAL A 8 -0.32 -0.54 -9.35
C VAL A 8 -0.65 -1.82 -10.08
N LYS A 9 -0.05 -2.93 -9.65
CA LYS A 9 -0.45 -4.25 -10.13
C LYS A 9 -1.75 -4.67 -9.44
N PRO A 10 -2.86 -4.88 -10.17
CA PRO A 10 -4.15 -5.17 -9.56
C PRO A 10 -4.13 -6.43 -8.70
N SER A 11 -4.95 -6.45 -7.65
CA SER A 11 -5.19 -7.64 -6.84
C SER A 11 -6.65 -7.74 -6.44
N SER A 12 -7.16 -8.96 -6.27
CA SER A 12 -8.52 -9.22 -5.75
C SER A 12 -8.55 -9.50 -4.25
N ARG A 13 -7.47 -9.22 -3.53
CA ARG A 13 -7.38 -9.50 -2.08
C ARG A 13 -8.12 -8.43 -1.27
N THR A 14 -8.58 -8.83 -0.09
CA THR A 14 -9.11 -7.91 0.94
C THR A 14 -8.14 -7.84 2.11
N HIS A 15 -8.14 -6.72 2.83
CA HIS A 15 -7.35 -6.52 4.04
C HIS A 15 -8.29 -6.22 5.20
N THR A 16 -8.29 -7.04 6.26
CA THR A 16 -9.17 -6.85 7.42
C THR A 16 -8.44 -6.11 8.53
N GLY A 17 -8.95 -4.94 8.90
CA GLY A 17 -8.43 -4.14 9.99
C GLY A 17 -8.81 -4.70 11.38
N PHE A 18 -8.22 -4.11 12.42
CA PHE A 18 -8.46 -4.54 13.81
C PHE A 18 -9.93 -4.47 14.25
N ASN A 19 -10.70 -3.53 13.68
CA ASN A 19 -12.13 -3.35 13.93
C ASN A 19 -13.02 -4.36 13.16
N GLY A 20 -12.43 -5.32 12.44
CA GLY A 20 -13.15 -6.32 11.66
C GLY A 20 -13.65 -5.84 10.30
N TYR A 21 -13.46 -4.56 9.95
CA TYR A 21 -13.80 -4.05 8.62
C TYR A 21 -12.75 -4.47 7.60
N SER A 22 -13.20 -4.98 6.45
CA SER A 22 -12.34 -5.34 5.32
C SER A 22 -12.29 -4.21 4.29
N GLU A 23 -11.08 -3.79 3.94
CA GLU A 23 -10.83 -2.88 2.83
C GLU A 23 -10.52 -3.66 1.54
N VAL A 24 -11.02 -3.13 0.42
CA VAL A 24 -10.69 -3.66 -0.90
C VAL A 24 -9.31 -3.13 -1.30
N ILE A 25 -8.40 -4.05 -1.56
CA ILE A 25 -7.06 -3.73 -2.03
C ILE A 25 -7.15 -3.50 -3.54
N LEU A 26 -6.80 -2.29 -4.01
CA LEU A 26 -6.69 -2.00 -5.44
C LEU A 26 -5.59 -2.83 -6.08
N GLY A 27 -4.48 -2.99 -5.37
CA GLY A 27 -3.38 -3.79 -5.86
C GLY A 27 -2.13 -3.63 -5.01
N THR A 28 -0.99 -3.89 -5.64
CA THR A 28 0.30 -3.79 -5.00
C THR A 28 1.26 -2.96 -5.84
N ILE A 29 2.09 -2.18 -5.17
CA ILE A 29 3.18 -1.41 -5.78
C ILE A 29 4.51 -1.79 -5.12
N ARG A 30 5.62 -1.60 -5.84
CA ARG A 30 6.97 -1.73 -5.28
C ARG A 30 7.60 -0.35 -5.20
N LEU A 31 7.99 0.06 -4.00
CA LEU A 31 8.63 1.36 -3.75
C LEU A 31 9.97 1.15 -3.07
N SER A 32 10.97 1.95 -3.44
CA SER A 32 12.23 2.03 -2.70
C SER A 32 12.05 2.86 -1.45
N VAL A 33 12.32 2.28 -0.29
CA VAL A 33 12.31 2.94 1.01
C VAL A 33 13.74 3.05 1.51
N GLN A 34 14.11 4.23 2.00
CA GLN A 34 15.39 4.46 2.66
C GLN A 34 15.15 4.73 4.16
N ALA A 35 15.84 3.99 5.03
CA ALA A 35 15.83 4.20 6.47
C ALA A 35 17.24 3.95 7.02
N GLU A 36 17.76 4.86 7.86
CA GLU A 36 19.10 4.72 8.48
C GLU A 36 20.22 4.38 7.48
N GLY A 37 20.19 5.00 6.28
CA GLY A 37 21.18 4.75 5.23
C GLY A 37 20.99 3.44 4.43
N VAL A 38 19.97 2.64 4.75
CA VAL A 38 19.65 1.39 4.04
C VAL A 38 18.48 1.61 3.09
N THR A 39 18.69 1.33 1.80
CA THR A 39 17.62 1.35 0.79
C THR A 39 17.13 -0.06 0.48
N ARG A 40 15.81 -0.28 0.56
CA ARG A 40 15.16 -1.54 0.17
C ARG A 40 13.93 -1.29 -0.68
N THR A 41 13.77 -2.10 -1.71
CA THR A 41 12.50 -2.16 -2.44
C THR A 41 11.50 -2.99 -1.65
N VAL A 42 10.42 -2.37 -1.20
CA VAL A 42 9.35 -2.99 -0.41
C VAL A 42 8.07 -3.04 -1.24
N LYS A 43 7.28 -4.10 -1.03
CA LYS A 43 5.97 -4.27 -1.65
C LYS A 43 4.90 -3.69 -0.72
N PHE A 44 4.17 -2.70 -1.20
CA PHE A 44 3.05 -2.08 -0.50
C PHE A 44 1.72 -2.57 -1.07
N LEU A 45 0.70 -2.58 -0.22
CA LEU A 45 -0.70 -2.73 -0.62
C LEU A 45 -1.28 -1.34 -0.85
N VAL A 46 -2.03 -1.18 -1.93
CA VAL A 46 -2.73 0.07 -2.23
C VAL A 46 -4.21 -0.15 -1.97
N VAL A 47 -4.80 0.70 -1.14
CA VAL A 47 -6.24 0.68 -0.81
C VAL A 47 -6.94 1.87 -1.46
N SER A 48 -8.21 1.72 -1.80
CA SER A 48 -9.02 2.79 -2.40
C SER A 48 -9.66 3.74 -1.39
N THR A 49 -9.64 3.35 -0.11
CA THR A 49 -10.24 4.09 0.99
C THR A 49 -9.30 5.19 1.47
N LYS A 50 -9.89 6.29 1.95
CA LYS A 50 -9.11 7.36 2.58
C LYS A 50 -8.69 6.90 3.98
N ALA A 51 -7.40 6.66 4.15
CA ALA A 51 -6.80 6.31 5.43
C ALA A 51 -6.36 7.58 6.21
N PRO A 52 -6.23 7.50 7.54
CA PRO A 52 -5.68 8.59 8.35
C PRO A 52 -4.19 8.86 8.07
N TYR A 53 -3.48 7.88 7.48
CA TYR A 53 -2.08 7.99 7.09
C TYR A 53 -1.93 7.67 5.61
N ASP A 54 -0.99 8.34 4.94
CA ASP A 54 -0.69 8.11 3.53
C ASP A 54 -0.02 6.74 3.27
N VAL A 55 0.86 6.29 4.17
CA VAL A 55 1.61 5.03 4.09
C VAL A 55 1.91 4.50 5.50
N ILE A 56 1.87 3.18 5.64
CA ILE A 56 2.33 2.43 6.82
C ILE A 56 3.33 1.37 6.31
N LEU A 57 4.48 1.23 6.99
CA LEU A 57 5.55 0.27 6.67
C LEU A 57 5.80 -0.67 7.85
#